data_AF-A0AAW3DE31-F1
#
_entry.id   AF-A0AAW3DE31-F1
#
_cell.length_a   1.000
_cell.length_b   1.000
_cell.length_c   1.000
_cell.angle_alpha   90.00
_cell.angle_beta   90.00
_cell.angle_gamma   90.00
#
_symmetry.space_group_name_H-M   'P 1'
#
loop_
_entity.id
_entity.type
_entity.pdbx_description
1 polymer ?
#
loop_
_entity_poly.entity_id
_entity_poly.type
_entity_poly.pdbx_seq_one_letter_code
_entity_poly.pdbx_strand_id
1 'polypeptide(L)'
;MSEGGEESSSSSDTELEIEKEQPICALAPTVYSRDEGSTDVTASPAFQCLNELFSAGKITGTRVAELKGKYTLLHKTVISLQESEIQLLQEAKRLSVELEQQQHELEKAEQFPEESSSEVSQIRQQLLSCQNEYNAIKEREYEVQFKMECLQEEKRLLENEYERIPKQRDADKKIKQLKESCDELCKEVIQKKAEINAIKEDVSAKQNLMLTDKKEVEKLLEMQANLKDELVNILGVPAQLGKETEKLNRKKEDAEKKKEALNDQIEELNGTLKAIEKRTAEILQEKEDVMKEFDGKQILLESKERECITLTKLIEISREKESAVLSDRGVLGDNLNKCVLEKKKQHDILIQKQTQKDTELRNLKKMELQLNMIYGSLEQDKSRHKRLKLEAEAICKSNGVLLERRQELQKEIEMTKRSLAEQEIISDVDAHMLQDCIAEEGQLFKEQEKCRAELSKLAHLTWLKVEEKEQKSRDVQKAQIQLQNIIKEIKRKDLEIREYKKRKRQVQKQLKGFAKMCDVIQKERNKCINLVHAAQQKASEIKNRVKLLGKEVENLRNTVITKER
;
A
#
# COMPACT_ATOMS: atom_id res chain seq x y z
N MET A 1 -53.17 87.32 -66.25
CA MET A 1 -51.87 86.80 -66.70
C MET A 1 -52.03 85.29 -66.75
N SER A 2 -52.63 84.74 -67.82
CA SER A 2 -52.03 84.53 -69.16
C SER A 2 -51.09 83.32 -69.08
N GLU A 3 -51.22 82.26 -69.86
CA GLU A 3 -51.72 82.12 -71.23
C GLU A 3 -52.23 80.69 -71.47
N GLY A 4 -53.37 80.60 -72.15
CA GLY A 4 -53.64 79.54 -73.11
C GLY A 4 -53.38 80.05 -74.52
N GLY A 5 -53.26 79.10 -75.44
CA GLY A 5 -53.16 79.23 -76.90
C GLY A 5 -52.42 77.99 -77.41
N GLU A 6 -52.82 77.29 -78.46
CA GLU A 6 -53.91 77.39 -79.43
C GLU A 6 -54.04 75.99 -80.07
N GLU A 7 -55.29 75.57 -80.29
CA GLU A 7 -55.84 74.93 -81.50
C GLU A 7 -55.04 73.88 -82.31
N SER A 8 -55.65 72.71 -82.54
CA SER A 8 -56.12 72.30 -83.89
C SER A 8 -56.86 70.96 -83.90
N SER A 9 -57.93 70.96 -84.70
CA SER A 9 -58.98 69.97 -84.91
C SER A 9 -58.56 68.78 -85.79
N SER A 10 -59.24 67.63 -85.67
CA SER A 10 -59.94 66.95 -86.79
C SER A 10 -60.54 65.59 -86.38
N SER A 11 -61.71 65.32 -86.94
CA SER A 11 -62.69 64.23 -86.78
C SER A 11 -62.26 62.81 -87.18
N SER A 12 -62.89 61.79 -86.61
CA SER A 12 -63.67 60.76 -87.36
C SER A 12 -64.36 59.75 -86.42
N ASP A 13 -65.60 59.42 -86.77
CA ASP A 13 -66.49 58.38 -86.21
C ASP A 13 -65.93 56.96 -86.40
N THR A 14 -66.21 56.00 -85.49
CA THR A 14 -66.91 54.72 -85.80
C THR A 14 -67.22 53.88 -84.54
N GLU A 15 -68.50 53.53 -84.41
CA GLU A 15 -69.15 52.26 -83.98
C GLU A 15 -68.64 51.44 -82.78
N LEU A 16 -69.55 51.26 -81.82
CA LEU A 16 -69.53 50.25 -80.76
C LEU A 16 -70.27 48.99 -81.23
N GLU A 17 -69.55 47.87 -81.37
CA GLU A 17 -70.15 46.54 -81.56
C GLU A 17 -70.71 46.00 -80.23
N ILE A 18 -71.99 45.63 -80.26
CA ILE A 18 -72.69 44.91 -79.20
C ILE A 18 -72.55 43.41 -79.50
N GLU A 19 -71.71 42.71 -78.73
CA GLU A 19 -71.68 41.24 -78.74
C GLU A 19 -72.97 40.69 -78.12
N LYS A 20 -73.70 39.88 -78.90
CA LYS A 20 -74.87 39.12 -78.48
C LYS A 20 -74.42 37.84 -77.76
N GLU A 21 -74.59 37.77 -76.44
CA GLU A 21 -74.50 36.52 -75.70
C GLU A 21 -75.68 35.59 -76.04
N GLN A 22 -75.37 34.34 -76.44
CA GLN A 22 -76.34 33.26 -76.59
C GLN A 22 -76.84 32.79 -75.22
N PRO A 23 -78.16 32.55 -75.04
CA PRO A 23 -78.68 32.04 -73.77
C PRO A 23 -78.36 30.54 -73.60
N ILE A 24 -77.63 30.22 -72.53
CA ILE A 24 -77.35 28.85 -72.08
C ILE A 24 -78.61 28.28 -71.44
N CYS A 25 -79.32 27.38 -72.12
CA CYS A 25 -80.41 26.60 -71.53
C CYS A 25 -79.85 25.60 -70.50
N ALA A 26 -80.07 25.87 -69.22
CA ALA A 26 -79.75 24.96 -68.13
C ALA A 26 -80.74 23.79 -68.08
N LEU A 27 -80.23 22.57 -68.21
CA LEU A 27 -80.99 21.32 -67.99
C LEU A 27 -81.41 21.20 -66.52
N ALA A 28 -82.70 20.89 -66.28
CA ALA A 28 -83.30 20.80 -64.95
C ALA A 28 -82.72 19.61 -64.12
N PRO A 29 -82.42 19.80 -62.82
CA PRO A 29 -81.93 18.72 -61.94
C PRO A 29 -82.96 17.61 -61.69
N THR A 30 -82.48 16.37 -61.66
CA THR A 30 -83.27 15.16 -61.43
C THR A 30 -83.68 15.04 -59.95
N VAL A 31 -84.99 14.92 -59.71
CA VAL A 31 -85.62 14.85 -58.37
C VAL A 31 -85.28 13.52 -57.69
N TYR A 32 -84.46 13.56 -56.63
CA TYR A 32 -84.37 12.48 -55.64
C TYR A 32 -85.49 12.67 -54.62
N SER A 33 -86.68 12.15 -54.91
CA SER A 33 -87.77 12.05 -53.94
C SER A 33 -87.49 10.90 -52.96
N ARG A 34 -86.72 11.17 -51.90
CA ARG A 34 -86.79 10.36 -50.69
C ARG A 34 -87.88 10.94 -49.80
N ASP A 35 -88.97 10.18 -49.73
CA ASP A 35 -90.15 10.39 -48.90
C ASP A 35 -89.79 10.23 -47.41
N GLU A 36 -89.40 11.33 -46.76
CA GLU A 36 -89.36 11.45 -45.28
C GLU A 36 -90.36 12.50 -44.79
N GLY A 37 -91.47 12.66 -45.53
CA GLY A 37 -92.62 13.42 -45.06
C GLY A 37 -93.39 12.63 -44.01
N SER A 38 -93.63 13.25 -42.85
CA SER A 38 -94.55 12.80 -41.77
C SER A 38 -94.02 11.92 -40.62
N THR A 39 -92.75 12.06 -40.22
CA THR A 39 -92.40 11.65 -38.84
C THR A 39 -92.88 12.72 -37.85
N ASP A 40 -93.85 12.36 -37.00
CA ASP A 40 -94.28 13.18 -35.85
C ASP A 40 -93.03 13.68 -35.10
N VAL A 41 -92.88 15.01 -35.00
CA VAL A 41 -91.70 15.68 -34.41
C VAL A 41 -91.40 15.15 -33.02
N THR A 42 -92.44 14.73 -32.29
CA THR A 42 -92.32 14.19 -30.93
C THR A 42 -91.73 12.79 -30.88
N ALA A 43 -91.83 12.03 -31.98
CA ALA A 43 -91.22 10.72 -32.17
C ALA A 43 -89.79 10.79 -32.76
N SER A 44 -89.29 12.00 -33.05
CA SER A 44 -87.94 12.18 -33.59
C SER A 44 -86.85 11.67 -32.62
N PRO A 45 -85.74 11.12 -33.13
CA PRO A 45 -84.60 10.73 -32.30
C PRO A 45 -84.06 11.89 -31.45
N ALA A 46 -84.20 13.13 -31.94
CA ALA A 46 -83.82 14.33 -31.22
C ALA A 46 -84.70 14.56 -29.99
N PHE A 47 -86.02 14.39 -30.09
CA PHE A 47 -86.94 14.50 -28.96
C PHE A 47 -86.72 13.39 -27.92
N GLN A 48 -86.40 12.17 -28.36
CA GLN A 48 -86.06 11.06 -27.48
C GLN A 48 -84.78 11.34 -26.69
N CYS A 49 -83.71 11.78 -27.36
CA CYS A 49 -82.45 12.15 -26.71
C CYS A 49 -82.64 13.30 -25.69
N LEU A 50 -83.46 14.31 -26.02
CA LEU A 50 -83.77 15.40 -25.11
C LEU A 50 -84.56 14.93 -23.87
N ASN A 51 -85.45 13.95 -24.00
CA ASN A 51 -86.17 13.33 -22.89
C ASN A 51 -85.26 12.47 -21.99
N GLU A 52 -84.32 11.74 -22.57
CA GLU A 52 -83.33 10.95 -21.83
C GLU A 52 -82.41 11.84 -21.01
N LEU A 53 -81.91 12.93 -21.59
CA LEU A 53 -81.06 13.89 -20.89
C LEU A 53 -81.80 14.59 -19.74
N PHE A 54 -83.11 14.84 -19.89
CA PHE A 54 -83.96 15.34 -18.82
C PHE A 54 -84.12 14.30 -17.68
N SER A 55 -84.44 13.06 -18.04
CA SER A 55 -84.66 11.96 -17.09
C SER A 55 -83.38 11.62 -16.31
N ALA A 56 -82.21 11.78 -16.93
CA ALA A 56 -80.90 11.63 -16.30
C ALA A 56 -80.48 12.84 -15.43
N GLY A 57 -81.32 13.86 -15.29
CA GLY A 57 -81.05 15.07 -14.50
C GLY A 57 -79.96 15.99 -15.07
N LYS A 58 -79.47 15.73 -16.30
CA LYS A 58 -78.36 16.48 -16.93
C LYS A 58 -78.78 17.86 -17.43
N ILE A 59 -80.08 18.05 -17.68
CA ILE A 59 -80.65 19.32 -18.15
C ILE A 59 -81.95 19.62 -17.40
N THR A 60 -82.20 20.90 -17.12
CA THR A 60 -83.41 21.36 -16.42
C THR A 60 -84.63 21.29 -17.34
N GLY A 61 -85.83 21.19 -16.77
CA GLY A 61 -87.09 21.13 -17.54
C GLY A 61 -87.28 22.32 -18.47
N THR A 62 -86.88 23.52 -18.04
CA THR A 62 -86.85 24.73 -18.88
C THR A 62 -85.92 24.58 -20.08
N ARG A 63 -84.73 24.00 -19.89
CA ARG A 63 -83.76 23.81 -20.98
C ARG A 63 -84.23 22.79 -22.01
N VAL A 64 -84.91 21.74 -21.57
CA VAL A 64 -85.52 20.72 -22.45
C VAL A 64 -86.63 21.33 -23.29
N ALA A 65 -87.51 22.13 -22.66
CA ALA A 65 -88.58 22.83 -23.36
C ALA A 65 -88.05 23.80 -24.42
N GLU A 66 -86.99 24.57 -24.11
CA GLU A 66 -86.31 25.44 -25.07
C GLU A 66 -85.74 24.67 -26.26
N LEU A 67 -85.02 23.56 -26.02
CA LEU A 67 -84.37 22.79 -27.08
C LEU A 67 -85.39 22.06 -27.95
N LYS A 68 -86.45 21.50 -27.35
CA LYS A 68 -87.59 20.96 -28.09
C LYS A 68 -88.28 22.02 -28.92
N GLY A 69 -88.49 23.21 -28.37
CA GLY A 69 -89.05 24.35 -29.10
C GLY A 69 -88.21 24.75 -30.31
N LYS A 70 -86.88 24.83 -30.16
CA LYS A 70 -85.96 25.12 -31.27
C LYS A 70 -85.99 24.04 -32.36
N TYR A 71 -86.00 22.77 -31.97
CA TYR A 71 -86.05 21.66 -32.92
C TYR A 71 -87.38 21.63 -33.68
N THR A 72 -88.51 21.83 -32.99
CA THR A 72 -89.82 21.93 -33.65
C THR A 72 -89.90 23.11 -34.62
N LEU A 73 -89.32 24.26 -34.26
CA LEU A 73 -89.26 25.41 -35.16
C LEU A 73 -88.47 25.08 -36.43
N LEU A 74 -87.28 24.50 -36.28
CA LEU A 74 -86.42 24.12 -37.41
C LEU A 74 -87.14 23.13 -38.34
N HIS A 75 -87.76 22.09 -37.78
CA HIS A 75 -88.48 21.10 -38.56
C HIS A 75 -89.66 21.70 -39.34
N LYS A 76 -90.44 22.60 -38.71
CA LYS A 76 -91.52 23.33 -39.40
C LYS A 76 -90.99 24.19 -40.56
N THR A 77 -89.88 24.89 -40.35
CA THR A 77 -89.28 25.72 -41.41
C THR A 77 -88.82 24.87 -42.60
N VAL A 78 -88.20 23.72 -42.36
CA VAL A 78 -87.76 22.81 -43.44
C VAL A 78 -88.96 22.31 -44.25
N ILE A 79 -90.05 21.90 -43.60
CA ILE A 79 -91.27 21.48 -44.30
C ILE A 79 -91.83 22.62 -45.15
N SER A 80 -91.95 23.83 -44.59
CA SER A 80 -92.50 24.99 -45.34
C SER A 80 -91.65 25.38 -46.56
N LEU A 81 -90.33 25.20 -46.48
CA LEU A 81 -89.43 25.46 -47.61
C LEU A 81 -89.60 24.42 -48.71
N GLN A 82 -89.72 23.13 -48.35
CA GLN A 82 -89.97 22.06 -49.31
C GLN A 82 -91.33 22.24 -50.00
N GLU A 83 -92.37 22.64 -49.26
CA GLU A 83 -93.68 22.96 -49.83
C GLU A 83 -93.62 24.15 -50.81
N SER A 84 -92.90 25.22 -50.46
CA SER A 84 -92.70 26.38 -51.34
C SER A 84 -91.93 26.04 -52.62
N GLU A 85 -90.92 25.18 -52.52
CA GLU A 85 -90.14 24.73 -53.68
C GLU A 85 -91.01 23.94 -54.66
N ILE A 86 -91.88 23.07 -54.15
CA ILE A 86 -92.84 22.31 -54.96
C ILE A 86 -93.81 23.26 -55.69
N GLN A 87 -94.31 24.32 -55.02
CA GLN A 87 -95.22 25.29 -55.64
C GLN A 87 -94.57 26.06 -56.79
N LEU A 88 -93.35 26.56 -56.59
CA LEU A 88 -92.62 27.30 -57.62
C LEU A 88 -92.33 26.42 -58.85
N LEU A 89 -92.01 25.14 -58.64
CA LEU A 89 -91.81 24.19 -59.73
C LEU A 89 -93.11 23.89 -60.52
N GLN A 90 -94.27 23.94 -59.87
CA GLN A 90 -95.56 23.81 -60.55
C GLN A 90 -95.89 25.07 -61.36
N GLU A 91 -95.60 26.27 -60.84
CA GLU A 91 -95.84 27.53 -61.54
C GLU A 91 -94.96 27.71 -62.77
N ALA A 92 -93.68 27.32 -62.68
CA ALA A 92 -92.78 27.30 -63.81
C ALA A 92 -93.31 26.43 -64.97
N LYS A 93 -93.84 25.24 -64.65
CA LYS A 93 -94.46 24.35 -65.66
C LYS A 93 -95.69 24.97 -66.32
N ARG A 94 -96.51 25.72 -65.58
CA ARG A 94 -97.70 26.40 -66.12
C ARG A 94 -97.32 27.46 -67.16
N LEU A 95 -96.35 28.32 -66.82
CA LEU A 95 -95.93 29.43 -67.69
C LEU A 95 -95.29 28.94 -68.99
N SER A 96 -94.55 27.83 -68.97
CA SER A 96 -93.99 27.25 -70.20
C SER A 96 -95.07 26.80 -71.19
N VAL A 97 -96.20 26.25 -70.70
CA VAL A 97 -97.32 25.83 -71.56
C VAL A 97 -98.02 27.03 -72.20
N GLU A 98 -98.21 28.12 -71.46
CA GLU A 98 -98.87 29.34 -71.97
C GLU A 98 -98.06 30.01 -73.08
N LEU A 99 -96.73 30.01 -72.94
CA LEU A 99 -95.81 30.57 -73.92
C LEU A 99 -95.83 29.79 -75.24
N GLU A 100 -95.83 28.45 -75.18
CA GLU A 100 -96.00 27.59 -76.37
C GLU A 100 -97.34 27.85 -77.07
N GLN A 101 -98.39 28.14 -76.31
CA GLN A 101 -99.73 28.40 -76.82
C GLN A 101 -99.81 29.72 -77.61
N GLN A 102 -99.24 30.80 -77.06
CA GLN A 102 -99.18 32.11 -77.73
C GLN A 102 -98.34 32.06 -79.01
N GLN A 103 -97.25 31.29 -79.00
CA GLN A 103 -96.39 31.13 -80.16
C GLN A 103 -97.11 30.42 -81.32
N HIS A 104 -97.98 29.45 -80.99
CA HIS A 104 -98.80 28.77 -81.97
C HIS A 104 -99.94 29.63 -82.54
N GLU A 105 -100.49 30.60 -81.79
CA GLU A 105 -101.49 31.53 -82.32
C GLU A 105 -100.90 32.53 -83.32
N LEU A 106 -99.66 32.98 -83.08
CA LEU A 106 -98.93 33.84 -84.01
C LEU A 106 -98.64 33.16 -85.34
N GLU A 107 -98.18 31.89 -85.33
CA GLU A 107 -97.99 31.11 -86.56
C GLU A 107 -99.28 30.92 -87.38
N LYS A 108 -100.44 30.85 -86.71
CA LYS A 108 -101.75 30.77 -87.40
C LYS A 108 -102.13 32.08 -88.11
N ALA A 109 -101.74 33.23 -87.55
CA ALA A 109 -102.03 34.52 -88.16
C ALA A 109 -101.21 34.75 -89.45
N GLU A 110 -99.99 34.20 -89.54
CA GLU A 110 -99.12 34.32 -90.71
C GLU A 110 -99.53 33.40 -91.89
N GLN A 111 -100.36 32.37 -91.68
CA GLN A 111 -100.76 31.41 -92.72
C GLN A 111 -101.94 31.86 -93.61
N PHE A 112 -102.35 33.13 -93.56
CA PHE A 112 -103.47 33.63 -94.38
C PHE A 112 -103.03 33.82 -95.86
N PRO A 113 -103.66 33.15 -96.85
CA PRO A 113 -103.19 33.20 -98.24
C PRO A 113 -103.48 34.56 -98.91
N GLU A 114 -102.43 35.27 -99.34
CA GLU A 114 -102.51 36.63 -99.93
C GLU A 114 -102.87 36.68 -101.43
N GLU A 115 -103.07 35.55 -102.11
CA GLU A 115 -103.20 35.54 -103.58
C GLU A 115 -104.46 34.85 -104.07
N SER A 116 -105.57 35.58 -104.09
CA SER A 116 -106.59 35.36 -105.12
C SER A 116 -106.96 36.72 -105.70
N SER A 117 -106.49 37.00 -106.91
CA SER A 117 -106.61 38.26 -107.67
C SER A 117 -108.04 38.57 -108.16
N SER A 118 -109.02 38.28 -107.31
CA SER A 118 -110.39 38.76 -107.45
C SER A 118 -110.45 40.21 -106.99
N GLU A 119 -111.17 41.06 -107.72
CA GLU A 119 -111.42 42.45 -107.30
C GLU A 119 -111.95 42.55 -105.86
N VAL A 120 -112.67 41.54 -105.38
CA VAL A 120 -113.15 41.49 -103.99
C VAL A 120 -112.00 41.38 -102.98
N SER A 121 -110.95 40.63 -103.30
CA SER A 121 -109.76 40.49 -102.45
C SER A 121 -108.93 41.78 -102.46
N GLN A 122 -108.78 42.45 -103.61
CA GLN A 122 -108.12 43.76 -103.68
C GLN A 122 -108.91 44.85 -102.93
N ILE A 123 -110.24 44.88 -103.06
CA ILE A 123 -111.07 45.83 -102.31
C ILE A 123 -111.03 45.53 -100.81
N ARG A 124 -111.00 44.25 -100.39
CA ARG A 124 -110.82 43.90 -98.98
C ARG A 124 -109.45 44.29 -98.44
N GLN A 125 -108.38 44.10 -99.21
CA GLN A 125 -107.04 44.51 -98.82
C GLN A 125 -106.92 46.03 -98.74
N GLN A 126 -107.50 46.76 -99.70
CA GLN A 126 -107.58 48.22 -99.66
C GLN A 126 -108.43 48.72 -98.48
N LEU A 127 -109.56 48.07 -98.18
CA LEU A 127 -110.38 48.40 -97.02
C LEU A 127 -109.62 48.19 -95.71
N LEU A 128 -108.95 47.04 -95.55
CA LEU A 128 -108.17 46.74 -94.36
C LEU A 128 -106.97 47.69 -94.22
N SER A 129 -106.31 48.02 -95.33
CA SER A 129 -105.21 48.99 -95.35
C SER A 129 -105.70 50.39 -94.97
N CYS A 130 -106.80 50.88 -95.55
CA CYS A 130 -107.39 52.17 -95.16
C CYS A 130 -107.89 52.17 -93.71
N GLN A 131 -108.39 51.04 -93.20
CA GLN A 131 -108.88 50.95 -91.83
C GLN A 131 -107.73 50.93 -90.81
N ASN A 132 -106.61 50.26 -91.14
CA ASN A 132 -105.38 50.33 -90.35
C ASN A 132 -104.77 51.74 -90.38
N GLU A 133 -104.73 52.39 -91.55
CA GLU A 133 -104.26 53.78 -91.66
C GLU A 133 -105.14 54.76 -90.88
N TYR A 134 -106.47 54.59 -90.94
CA TYR A 134 -107.41 55.40 -90.16
C TYR A 134 -107.17 55.25 -88.65
N ASN A 135 -107.00 54.02 -88.15
CA ASN A 135 -106.71 53.78 -86.74
C ASN A 135 -105.37 54.39 -86.32
N ALA A 136 -104.33 54.28 -87.15
CA ALA A 136 -103.02 54.87 -86.89
C ALA A 136 -103.07 56.42 -86.88
N ILE A 137 -103.85 57.04 -87.77
CA ILE A 137 -104.03 58.51 -87.78
C ILE A 137 -104.81 58.95 -86.54
N LYS A 138 -105.85 58.22 -86.15
CA LYS A 138 -106.66 58.50 -84.97
C LYS A 138 -105.84 58.43 -83.67
N GLU A 139 -104.95 57.45 -83.55
CA GLU A 139 -104.02 57.38 -82.40
C GLU A 139 -103.05 58.57 -82.37
N ARG A 140 -102.49 58.98 -83.52
CA ARG A 140 -101.62 60.17 -83.57
C ARG A 140 -102.36 61.47 -83.23
N GLU A 141 -103.63 61.60 -83.61
CA GLU A 141 -104.45 62.76 -83.23
C GLU A 141 -104.58 62.86 -81.71
N TYR A 142 -104.88 61.73 -81.03
CA TYR A 142 -104.95 61.68 -79.56
C TYR A 142 -103.61 62.09 -78.91
N GLU A 143 -102.48 61.60 -79.42
CA GLU A 143 -101.16 61.95 -78.87
C GLU A 143 -100.83 63.45 -79.02
N VAL A 144 -101.12 64.04 -80.17
CA VAL A 144 -100.87 65.47 -80.42
C VAL A 144 -101.75 66.34 -79.52
N GLN A 145 -103.00 65.95 -79.32
CA GLN A 145 -103.94 66.68 -78.47
C GLN A 145 -103.48 66.68 -77.00
N PHE A 146 -103.07 65.51 -76.49
CA PHE A 146 -102.50 65.40 -75.15
C PHE A 146 -101.25 66.28 -74.97
N LYS A 147 -100.37 66.29 -75.97
CA LYS A 147 -99.13 67.08 -75.91
C LYS A 147 -99.40 68.59 -75.91
N MET A 148 -100.43 69.03 -76.62
CA MET A 148 -100.84 70.44 -76.64
C MET A 148 -101.35 70.89 -75.26
N GLU A 149 -102.13 70.06 -74.57
CA GLU A 149 -102.59 70.36 -73.20
C GLU A 149 -101.44 70.47 -72.19
N CYS A 150 -100.45 69.57 -72.26
CA CYS A 150 -99.26 69.65 -71.40
C CYS A 150 -98.49 70.97 -71.57
N LEU A 151 -98.27 71.39 -72.82
CA LEU A 151 -97.53 72.63 -73.11
C LEU A 151 -98.32 73.89 -72.68
N GLN A 152 -99.64 73.84 -72.75
CA GLN A 152 -100.50 74.95 -72.34
C GLN A 152 -100.46 75.15 -70.81
N GLU A 153 -100.38 74.06 -70.05
CA GLU A 153 -100.20 74.09 -68.59
C GLU A 153 -98.80 74.58 -68.19
N GLU A 154 -97.75 74.16 -68.90
CA GLU A 154 -96.38 74.61 -68.64
C GLU A 154 -96.24 76.13 -68.83
N LYS A 155 -96.82 76.68 -69.90
CA LYS A 155 -96.86 78.14 -70.14
C LYS A 155 -97.52 78.89 -68.98
N ARG A 156 -98.64 78.37 -68.46
CA ARG A 156 -99.38 78.97 -67.34
C ARG A 156 -98.55 78.98 -66.05
N LEU A 157 -97.79 77.91 -65.79
CA LEU A 157 -96.91 77.83 -64.62
C LEU A 157 -95.79 78.88 -64.69
N LEU A 158 -95.16 79.05 -65.85
CA LEU A 158 -94.08 80.02 -66.05
C LEU A 158 -94.57 81.47 -65.93
N GLU A 159 -95.76 81.80 -66.43
CA GLU A 159 -96.36 83.15 -66.26
C GLU A 159 -96.62 83.46 -64.78
N ASN A 160 -97.09 82.48 -64.00
CA ASN A 160 -97.27 82.62 -62.55
C ASN A 160 -95.94 82.78 -61.79
N GLU A 161 -94.84 82.21 -62.29
CA GLU A 161 -93.51 82.41 -61.69
C GLU A 161 -92.97 83.80 -61.98
N TYR A 162 -93.28 84.38 -63.14
CA TYR A 162 -92.83 85.72 -63.52
C TYR A 162 -93.47 86.83 -62.66
N GLU A 163 -94.75 86.69 -62.30
CA GLU A 163 -95.46 87.61 -61.40
C GLU A 163 -94.94 87.57 -59.94
N ARG A 164 -94.19 86.53 -59.55
CA ARG A 164 -93.70 86.34 -58.16
C ARG A 164 -92.40 87.11 -57.81
N ILE A 165 -91.83 87.89 -58.71
CA ILE A 165 -90.56 88.60 -58.48
C ILE A 165 -90.80 89.95 -57.75
N PRO A 166 -90.33 90.16 -56.49
CA PRO A 166 -90.59 91.39 -55.73
C PRO A 166 -89.70 92.58 -56.16
N LYS A 167 -90.20 93.82 -56.03
CA LYS A 167 -89.49 95.06 -56.41
C LYS A 167 -88.33 95.41 -55.43
N GLN A 168 -87.22 95.91 -55.98
CA GLN A 168 -85.86 96.16 -55.40
C GLN A 168 -85.74 96.50 -53.89
N ARG A 169 -86.68 97.24 -53.29
CA ARG A 169 -86.54 97.78 -51.92
C ARG A 169 -86.66 96.73 -50.82
N ASP A 170 -87.39 95.64 -51.06
CA ASP A 170 -87.53 94.53 -50.13
C ASP A 170 -86.37 93.52 -50.23
N ALA A 171 -85.64 93.52 -51.35
CA ALA A 171 -84.45 92.69 -51.54
C ALA A 171 -83.29 93.12 -50.62
N ASP A 172 -83.08 94.43 -50.44
CA ASP A 172 -81.96 94.96 -49.65
C ASP A 172 -82.04 94.61 -48.15
N LYS A 173 -83.26 94.59 -47.57
CA LYS A 173 -83.46 94.15 -46.17
C LYS A 173 -83.14 92.67 -46.00
N LYS A 174 -83.50 91.84 -46.97
CA LYS A 174 -83.28 90.39 -46.94
C LYS A 174 -81.80 90.03 -47.12
N ILE A 175 -81.06 90.81 -47.90
CA ILE A 175 -79.61 90.68 -48.06
C ILE A 175 -78.87 90.94 -46.73
N LYS A 176 -79.32 91.91 -45.92
CA LYS A 176 -78.67 92.20 -44.63
C LYS A 176 -78.85 91.08 -43.61
N GLN A 177 -80.06 90.51 -43.50
CA GLN A 177 -80.31 89.35 -42.63
C GLN A 177 -79.53 88.09 -43.05
N LEU A 178 -79.40 87.85 -44.37
CA LEU A 178 -78.61 86.72 -44.87
C LEU A 178 -77.11 86.87 -44.57
N LYS A 179 -76.56 88.09 -44.57
CA LYS A 179 -75.16 88.32 -44.16
C LYS A 179 -74.91 87.96 -42.69
N GLU A 180 -75.80 88.39 -41.80
CA GLU A 180 -75.70 88.08 -40.37
C GLU A 180 -75.78 86.56 -40.12
N SER A 181 -76.68 85.85 -40.82
CA SER A 181 -76.77 84.38 -40.76
C SER A 181 -75.53 83.67 -41.32
N CYS A 182 -74.95 84.18 -42.41
CA CYS A 182 -73.70 83.65 -42.96
C CYS A 182 -72.52 83.82 -41.98
N ASP A 183 -72.44 84.95 -41.27
CA ASP A 183 -71.39 85.21 -40.28
C ASP A 183 -71.50 84.27 -39.06
N GLU A 184 -72.73 83.95 -38.63
CA GLU A 184 -72.99 82.96 -37.57
C GLU A 184 -72.59 81.55 -38.00
N LEU A 185 -73.01 81.11 -39.20
CA LEU A 185 -72.59 79.82 -39.76
C LEU A 185 -71.07 79.73 -39.94
N CYS A 186 -70.41 80.83 -40.32
CA CYS A 186 -68.96 80.87 -40.45
C CYS A 186 -68.25 80.64 -39.10
N LYS A 187 -68.76 81.24 -38.02
CA LYS A 187 -68.25 80.99 -36.65
C LYS A 187 -68.46 79.54 -36.21
N GLU A 188 -69.62 78.95 -36.52
CA GLU A 188 -69.90 77.54 -36.22
C GLU A 188 -68.98 76.59 -37.00
N VAL A 189 -68.72 76.85 -38.27
CA VAL A 189 -67.77 76.08 -39.09
C VAL A 189 -66.36 76.17 -38.52
N ILE A 190 -65.92 77.35 -38.07
CA ILE A 190 -64.61 77.52 -37.42
C ILE A 190 -64.55 76.69 -36.12
N GLN A 191 -65.60 76.74 -35.30
CA GLN A 191 -65.69 75.95 -34.07
C GLN A 191 -65.67 74.44 -34.35
N LYS A 192 -66.49 73.95 -35.28
CA LYS A 192 -66.53 72.53 -35.64
C LYS A 192 -65.22 72.04 -36.24
N LYS A 193 -64.52 72.88 -37.01
CA LYS A 193 -63.20 72.56 -37.55
C LYS A 193 -62.14 72.44 -36.45
N ALA A 194 -62.21 73.29 -35.42
CA ALA A 194 -61.35 73.18 -34.24
C ALA A 194 -61.65 71.90 -33.42
N GLU A 195 -62.93 71.58 -33.21
CA GLU A 195 -63.36 70.33 -32.54
C GLU A 195 -62.87 69.08 -33.29
N ILE A 196 -63.00 69.05 -34.62
CA ILE A 196 -62.51 67.94 -35.45
C ILE A 196 -60.99 67.80 -35.35
N ASN A 197 -60.26 68.92 -35.38
CA ASN A 197 -58.79 68.88 -35.25
C ASN A 197 -58.37 68.36 -33.87
N ALA A 198 -59.02 68.80 -32.80
CA ALA A 198 -58.77 68.30 -31.45
C ALA A 198 -59.04 66.78 -31.33
N ILE A 199 -60.15 66.30 -31.90
CA ILE A 199 -60.47 64.86 -31.92
C ILE A 199 -59.44 64.08 -32.74
N LYS A 200 -59.01 64.60 -33.91
CA LYS A 200 -57.96 63.96 -34.72
C LYS A 200 -56.64 63.85 -33.97
N GLU A 201 -56.25 64.91 -33.25
CA GLU A 201 -55.05 64.90 -32.42
C GLU A 201 -55.17 63.89 -31.27
N ASP A 202 -56.32 63.82 -30.58
CA ASP A 202 -56.55 62.84 -29.52
C ASP A 202 -56.54 61.40 -30.04
N VAL A 203 -57.18 61.13 -31.19
CA VAL A 203 -57.13 59.80 -31.85
C VAL A 203 -55.69 59.43 -32.22
N SER A 204 -54.93 60.36 -32.78
CA SER A 204 -53.51 60.15 -33.09
C SER A 204 -52.68 59.86 -31.83
N ALA A 205 -52.93 60.61 -30.75
CA ALA A 205 -52.27 60.38 -29.46
C ALA A 205 -52.61 59.00 -28.87
N LYS A 206 -53.89 58.58 -28.91
CA LYS A 206 -54.32 57.25 -28.49
C LYS A 206 -53.74 56.14 -29.34
N GLN A 207 -53.61 56.34 -30.65
CA GLN A 207 -53.00 55.38 -31.56
C GLN A 207 -51.51 55.19 -31.26
N ASN A 208 -50.78 56.28 -30.99
CA ASN A 208 -49.38 56.23 -30.57
C ASN A 208 -49.20 55.55 -29.20
N LEU A 209 -50.12 55.80 -28.26
CA LEU A 209 -50.13 55.12 -26.96
C LEU A 209 -50.35 53.60 -27.13
N MET A 210 -51.32 53.19 -27.94
CA MET A 210 -51.56 51.78 -28.26
C MET A 210 -50.34 51.08 -28.87
N LEU A 211 -49.61 51.76 -29.76
CA LEU A 211 -48.37 51.22 -30.33
C LEU A 211 -47.28 51.05 -29.29
N THR A 212 -47.21 51.94 -28.31
CA THR A 212 -46.26 51.86 -27.19
C THR A 212 -46.63 50.69 -26.29
N ASP A 213 -47.90 50.58 -25.92
CA ASP A 213 -48.41 49.47 -25.09
C ASP A 213 -48.20 48.11 -25.78
N LYS A 214 -48.41 48.04 -27.10
CA LYS A 214 -48.15 46.81 -27.87
C LYS A 214 -46.68 46.39 -27.79
N LYS A 215 -45.74 47.33 -27.92
CA LYS A 215 -44.29 47.05 -27.77
C LYS A 215 -43.95 46.61 -26.35
N GLU A 216 -44.59 47.19 -25.33
CA GLU A 216 -44.41 46.79 -23.94
C GLU A 216 -44.87 45.34 -23.71
N VAL A 217 -46.04 44.98 -24.25
CA VAL A 217 -46.58 43.61 -24.20
C VAL A 217 -45.65 42.61 -24.90
N GLU A 218 -45.12 42.95 -26.07
CA GLU A 218 -44.15 42.10 -26.78
C GLU A 218 -42.89 41.84 -25.93
N LYS A 219 -42.33 42.87 -25.28
CA LYS A 219 -41.19 42.71 -24.36
C LYS A 219 -41.52 41.82 -23.17
N LEU A 220 -42.71 41.97 -22.58
CA LEU A 220 -43.15 41.15 -21.45
C LEU A 220 -43.32 39.67 -21.86
N LEU A 221 -43.82 39.41 -23.07
CA LEU A 221 -43.92 38.05 -23.60
C LEU A 221 -42.55 37.42 -23.86
N GLU A 222 -41.60 38.19 -24.40
CA GLU A 222 -40.21 37.74 -24.58
C GLU A 222 -39.53 37.43 -23.24
N MET A 223 -39.71 38.30 -22.25
CA MET A 223 -39.21 38.06 -20.90
C MET A 223 -39.86 36.83 -20.24
N GLN A 224 -41.16 36.62 -20.46
CA GLN A 224 -41.86 35.42 -20.00
C GLN A 224 -41.33 34.14 -20.67
N ALA A 225 -40.99 34.18 -21.96
CA ALA A 225 -40.38 33.06 -22.67
C ALA A 225 -38.99 32.73 -22.08
N ASN A 226 -38.15 33.75 -21.90
CA ASN A 226 -36.82 33.58 -21.30
C ASN A 226 -36.89 32.98 -19.89
N LEU A 227 -37.81 33.45 -19.04
CA LEU A 227 -38.00 32.91 -17.70
C LEU A 227 -38.51 31.46 -17.69
N LYS A 228 -39.34 31.07 -18.68
CA LYS A 228 -39.78 29.67 -18.84
C LYS A 228 -38.61 28.78 -19.25
N ASP A 229 -37.74 29.25 -20.14
CA ASP A 229 -36.54 28.50 -20.56
C ASP A 229 -35.55 28.34 -19.41
N GLU A 230 -35.32 29.39 -18.61
CA GLU A 230 -34.53 29.32 -17.38
C GLU A 230 -35.13 28.33 -16.37
N LEU A 231 -36.45 28.31 -16.19
CA LEU A 231 -37.13 27.36 -15.31
C LEU A 231 -36.90 25.91 -15.76
N VAL A 232 -36.99 25.63 -17.07
CA VAL A 232 -36.72 24.30 -17.63
C VAL A 232 -35.26 23.88 -17.39
N ASN A 233 -34.31 24.81 -17.55
CA ASN A 233 -32.90 24.55 -17.27
C ASN A 233 -32.65 24.24 -15.77
N ILE A 234 -33.35 24.94 -14.86
CA ILE A 234 -33.22 24.74 -13.41
C ILE A 234 -33.87 23.42 -12.97
N LEU A 235 -34.98 22.98 -13.58
CA LEU A 235 -35.69 21.75 -13.20
C LEU A 235 -34.83 20.47 -13.32
N GLY A 236 -33.81 20.46 -14.19
CA GLY A 236 -32.87 19.34 -14.34
C GLY A 236 -31.77 19.27 -13.26
N VAL A 237 -31.45 20.40 -12.62
CA VAL A 237 -30.35 20.54 -11.66
C VAL A 237 -30.54 19.68 -10.40
N PRO A 238 -31.73 19.61 -9.75
CA PRO A 238 -31.97 18.76 -8.59
C PRO A 238 -31.68 17.27 -8.85
N ALA A 239 -32.01 16.76 -10.04
CA ALA A 239 -31.76 15.37 -10.40
C ALA A 239 -30.26 15.09 -10.62
N GLN A 240 -29.50 16.05 -11.18
CA GLN A 240 -28.04 15.96 -11.27
C GLN A 240 -27.38 16.03 -9.89
N LEU A 241 -27.76 17.01 -9.06
CA LEU A 241 -27.26 17.14 -7.70
C LEU A 241 -27.60 15.91 -6.85
N GLY A 242 -28.77 15.30 -7.01
CA GLY A 242 -29.14 14.06 -6.34
C GLY A 242 -28.18 12.91 -6.69
N LYS A 243 -27.86 12.71 -7.98
CA LYS A 243 -26.90 11.69 -8.43
C LYS A 243 -25.48 11.96 -7.93
N GLU A 244 -25.05 13.22 -7.91
CA GLU A 244 -23.73 13.58 -7.38
C GLU A 244 -23.67 13.40 -5.86
N THR A 245 -24.73 13.75 -5.15
CA THR A 245 -24.86 13.55 -3.70
C THR A 245 -24.81 12.06 -3.34
N GLU A 246 -25.51 11.20 -4.09
CA GLU A 246 -25.42 9.74 -3.90
C GLU A 246 -24.01 9.19 -4.17
N LYS A 247 -23.35 9.66 -5.25
CA LYS A 247 -21.95 9.29 -5.53
C LYS A 247 -21.02 9.73 -4.41
N LEU A 248 -21.22 10.93 -3.87
CA LEU A 248 -20.42 11.45 -2.76
C LEU A 248 -20.67 10.65 -1.47
N ASN A 249 -21.94 10.32 -1.17
CA ASN A 249 -22.31 9.51 -0.02
C ASN A 249 -21.72 8.10 -0.08
N ARG A 250 -21.78 7.43 -1.24
CA ARG A 250 -21.11 6.12 -1.41
C ARG A 250 -19.60 6.20 -1.16
N LYS A 251 -18.93 7.23 -1.70
CA LYS A 251 -17.51 7.46 -1.43
C LYS A 251 -17.23 7.74 0.04
N LYS A 252 -18.12 8.47 0.73
CA LYS A 252 -18.03 8.75 2.17
C LYS A 252 -18.15 7.45 2.97
N GLU A 253 -19.16 6.63 2.70
CA GLU A 253 -19.36 5.34 3.37
C GLU A 253 -18.17 4.38 3.16
N ASP A 254 -17.65 4.29 1.94
CA ASP A 254 -16.46 3.48 1.65
C ASP A 254 -15.21 3.99 2.40
N ALA A 255 -15.08 5.31 2.54
CA ALA A 255 -13.99 5.92 3.31
C ALA A 255 -14.16 5.69 4.82
N GLU A 256 -15.38 5.77 5.35
CA GLU A 256 -15.69 5.44 6.75
C GLU A 256 -15.39 3.98 7.06
N LYS A 257 -15.81 3.03 6.20
CA LYS A 257 -15.45 1.60 6.35
C LYS A 257 -13.95 1.36 6.36
N LYS A 258 -13.20 2.04 5.48
CA LYS A 258 -11.73 1.96 5.46
C LYS A 258 -11.10 2.55 6.73
N LYS A 259 -11.65 3.66 7.23
CA LYS A 259 -11.22 4.29 8.49
C LYS A 259 -11.44 3.34 9.67
N GLU A 260 -12.61 2.69 9.73
CA GLU A 260 -12.96 1.74 10.79
C GLU A 260 -12.03 0.51 10.75
N ALA A 261 -11.80 -0.07 9.58
CA ALA A 261 -10.85 -1.18 9.40
C ALA A 261 -9.40 -0.81 9.78
N LEU A 262 -8.96 0.43 9.51
CA LEU A 262 -7.66 0.91 9.98
C LEU A 262 -7.63 1.11 11.49
N ASN A 263 -8.74 1.55 12.09
CA ASN A 263 -8.84 1.70 13.54
C ASN A 263 -8.75 0.34 14.25
N ASP A 264 -9.42 -0.69 13.71
CA ASP A 264 -9.32 -2.06 14.22
C ASP A 264 -7.88 -2.59 14.15
N GLN A 265 -7.17 -2.34 13.04
CA GLN A 265 -5.75 -2.69 12.90
C GLN A 265 -4.87 -1.96 13.91
N ILE A 266 -5.14 -0.68 14.19
CA ILE A 266 -4.42 0.10 15.20
C ILE A 266 -4.68 -0.49 16.60
N GLU A 267 -5.90 -0.88 16.93
CA GLU A 267 -6.21 -1.53 18.21
C GLU A 267 -5.51 -2.89 18.36
N GLU A 268 -5.50 -3.71 17.31
CA GLU A 268 -4.78 -4.99 17.30
C GLU A 268 -3.27 -4.78 17.50
N LEU A 269 -2.66 -3.86 16.74
CA LEU A 269 -1.25 -3.52 16.88
C LEU A 269 -0.93 -2.99 18.28
N ASN A 270 -1.76 -2.13 18.86
CA ASN A 270 -1.60 -1.66 20.23
C ASN A 270 -1.70 -2.80 21.25
N GLY A 271 -2.58 -3.78 21.02
CA GLY A 271 -2.68 -4.99 21.83
C GLY A 271 -1.39 -5.81 21.79
N THR A 272 -0.84 -6.04 20.59
CA THR A 272 0.43 -6.76 20.42
C THR A 272 1.61 -6.01 21.04
N LEU A 273 1.65 -4.68 20.92
CA LEU A 273 2.68 -3.83 21.50
C LEU A 273 2.68 -3.92 23.04
N LYS A 274 1.50 -3.80 23.68
CA LYS A 274 1.37 -4.00 25.13
C LYS A 274 1.82 -5.38 25.60
N ALA A 275 1.52 -6.42 24.81
CA ALA A 275 1.97 -7.78 25.13
C ALA A 275 3.50 -7.93 25.04
N ILE A 276 4.12 -7.30 24.04
CA ILE A 276 5.58 -7.26 23.88
C ILE A 276 6.24 -6.46 25.02
N GLU A 277 5.67 -5.31 25.40
CA GLU A 277 6.16 -4.49 26.52
C GLU A 277 6.14 -5.28 27.83
N LYS A 278 5.02 -5.97 28.13
CA LYS A 278 4.90 -6.83 29.30
C LYS A 278 5.96 -7.93 29.30
N ARG A 279 6.13 -8.63 28.19
CA ARG A 279 7.13 -9.69 28.06
C ARG A 279 8.56 -9.17 28.19
N THR A 280 8.82 -7.96 27.70
CA THR A 280 10.12 -7.30 27.83
C THR A 280 10.42 -6.97 29.29
N ALA A 281 9.42 -6.47 30.04
CA ALA A 281 9.56 -6.22 31.47
C ALA A 281 9.83 -7.52 32.26
N GLU A 282 9.13 -8.62 31.93
CA GLU A 282 9.37 -9.94 32.53
C GLU A 282 10.80 -10.45 32.27
N ILE A 283 11.30 -10.32 31.02
CA ILE A 283 12.67 -10.72 30.67
C ILE A 283 13.71 -9.85 31.40
N LEU A 284 13.46 -8.55 31.56
CA LEU A 284 14.35 -7.66 32.32
C LEU A 284 14.42 -8.06 33.79
N GLN A 285 13.29 -8.42 34.39
CA GLN A 285 13.24 -8.92 35.76
C GLN A 285 14.01 -10.25 35.90
N GLU A 286 13.77 -11.21 35.01
CA GLU A 286 14.49 -12.50 35.00
C GLU A 286 16.01 -12.29 34.86
N LYS A 287 16.43 -11.37 33.98
CA LYS A 287 17.84 -11.01 33.83
C LYS A 287 18.42 -10.48 35.13
N GLU A 288 17.68 -9.63 35.85
CA GLU A 288 18.15 -9.07 37.13
C GLU A 288 18.27 -10.15 38.20
N ASP A 289 17.32 -11.08 38.27
CA ASP A 289 17.34 -12.20 39.22
C ASP A 289 18.51 -13.15 38.93
N VAL A 290 18.77 -13.47 37.65
CA VAL A 290 19.93 -14.26 37.23
C VAL A 290 21.24 -13.56 37.56
N MET A 291 21.31 -12.24 37.40
CA MET A 291 22.49 -11.45 37.74
C MET A 291 22.77 -11.47 39.26
N LYS A 292 21.72 -11.36 40.09
CA LYS A 292 21.84 -11.51 41.55
C LYS A 292 22.31 -12.92 41.95
N GLU A 293 21.79 -13.96 41.30
CA GLU A 293 22.25 -15.33 41.54
C GLU A 293 23.73 -15.49 41.15
N PHE A 294 24.12 -14.97 39.98
CA PHE A 294 25.50 -15.00 39.50
C PHE A 294 26.46 -14.33 40.48
N ASP A 295 26.14 -13.13 40.95
CA ASP A 295 26.94 -12.40 41.94
C ASP A 295 27.08 -13.22 43.25
N GLY A 296 25.99 -13.85 43.70
CA GLY A 296 26.00 -14.76 44.85
C GLY A 296 26.91 -15.98 44.65
N LYS A 297 26.90 -16.60 43.46
CA LYS A 297 27.80 -17.72 43.11
C LYS A 297 29.25 -17.26 43.01
N GLN A 298 29.50 -16.08 42.48
CA GLN A 298 30.85 -15.51 42.37
C GLN A 298 31.46 -15.29 43.76
N ILE A 299 30.71 -14.69 44.69
CA ILE A 299 31.16 -14.49 46.08
C ILE A 299 31.45 -15.84 46.76
N LEU A 300 30.60 -16.85 46.56
CA LEU A 300 30.82 -18.20 47.10
C LEU A 300 32.09 -18.84 46.53
N LEU A 301 32.31 -18.72 45.22
CA LEU A 301 33.50 -19.23 44.55
C LEU A 301 34.77 -18.60 45.13
N GLU A 302 34.81 -17.27 45.22
CA GLU A 302 35.95 -16.55 45.82
C GLU A 302 36.21 -17.00 47.26
N SER A 303 35.15 -17.23 48.06
CA SER A 303 35.29 -17.77 49.41
C SER A 303 35.91 -19.17 49.41
N LYS A 304 35.51 -20.04 48.48
CA LYS A 304 36.07 -21.40 48.35
C LYS A 304 37.50 -21.39 47.84
N GLU A 305 37.85 -20.50 46.92
CA GLU A 305 39.24 -20.31 46.48
C GLU A 305 40.14 -19.87 47.64
N ARG A 306 39.69 -18.91 48.47
CA ARG A 306 40.43 -18.51 49.68
C ARG A 306 40.61 -19.69 50.65
N GLU A 307 39.58 -20.52 50.84
CA GLU A 307 39.66 -21.73 51.67
C GLU A 307 40.68 -22.73 51.12
N CYS A 308 40.66 -23.00 49.82
CA CYS A 308 41.64 -23.87 49.14
C CYS A 308 43.07 -23.36 49.29
N ILE A 309 43.30 -22.04 49.17
CA ILE A 309 44.62 -21.43 49.38
C ILE A 309 45.10 -21.67 50.81
N THR A 310 44.23 -21.47 51.80
CA THR A 310 44.56 -21.71 53.21
C THR A 310 44.89 -23.19 53.48
N LEU A 311 44.08 -24.12 52.94
CA LEU A 311 44.33 -25.55 53.07
C LEU A 311 45.65 -25.97 52.40
N THR A 312 45.97 -25.40 51.23
CA THR A 312 47.24 -25.66 50.54
C THR A 312 48.43 -25.24 51.40
N LYS A 313 48.39 -24.05 52.01
CA LYS A 313 49.44 -23.58 52.94
C LYS A 313 49.58 -24.51 54.15
N LEU A 314 48.46 -25.00 54.70
CA LEU A 314 48.49 -25.95 55.84
C LEU A 314 49.13 -27.29 55.44
N ILE A 315 48.88 -27.77 54.23
CA ILE A 315 49.52 -28.99 53.70
C ILE A 315 51.02 -28.78 53.52
N GLU A 316 51.44 -27.63 52.99
CA GLU A 316 52.87 -27.29 52.84
C GLU A 316 53.58 -27.26 54.20
N ILE A 317 53.01 -26.56 55.18
CA ILE A 317 53.53 -26.53 56.56
C ILE A 317 53.60 -27.94 57.16
N SER A 318 52.59 -28.77 56.93
CA SER A 318 52.57 -30.15 57.44
C SER A 318 53.65 -31.02 56.79
N ARG A 319 53.89 -30.84 55.48
CA ARG A 319 54.97 -31.53 54.77
C ARG A 319 56.36 -31.10 55.26
N GLU A 320 56.55 -29.82 55.56
CA GLU A 320 57.80 -29.33 56.16
C GLU A 320 58.03 -29.93 57.55
N LYS A 321 56.98 -29.98 58.38
CA LYS A 321 57.04 -30.63 59.70
C LYS A 321 57.36 -32.13 59.59
N GLU A 322 56.74 -32.83 58.64
CA GLU A 322 57.04 -34.24 58.37
C GLU A 322 58.50 -34.43 57.96
N SER A 323 59.01 -33.60 57.06
CA SER A 323 60.42 -33.60 56.64
C SER A 323 61.37 -33.40 57.83
N ALA A 324 61.05 -32.46 58.73
CA ALA A 324 61.83 -32.23 59.95
C ALA A 324 61.82 -33.48 60.86
N VAL A 325 60.66 -34.10 61.09
CA VAL A 325 60.56 -35.33 61.89
C VAL A 325 61.33 -36.49 61.25
N LEU A 326 61.32 -36.62 59.92
CA LEU A 326 62.09 -37.64 59.20
C LEU A 326 63.60 -37.41 59.37
N SER A 327 64.06 -36.16 59.32
CA SER A 327 65.44 -35.78 59.59
C SER A 327 65.85 -36.15 61.02
N ASP A 328 65.04 -35.77 62.02
CA ASP A 328 65.27 -36.10 63.43
C ASP A 328 65.32 -37.61 63.65
N ARG A 329 64.42 -38.37 63.01
CA ARG A 329 64.42 -39.83 63.04
C ARG A 329 65.72 -40.41 62.46
N GLY A 330 66.26 -39.82 61.39
CA GLY A 330 67.56 -40.19 60.82
C GLY A 330 68.69 -40.00 61.83
N VAL A 331 68.77 -38.82 62.45
CA VAL A 331 69.76 -38.50 63.49
C VAL A 331 69.66 -39.45 64.68
N LEU A 332 68.45 -39.75 65.15
CA LEU A 332 68.23 -40.72 66.24
C LEU A 332 68.65 -42.14 65.83
N GLY A 333 68.41 -42.54 64.57
CA GLY A 333 68.87 -43.80 64.02
C GLY A 333 70.39 -43.92 64.02
N ASP A 334 71.09 -42.87 63.57
CA ASP A 334 72.55 -42.81 63.59
C ASP A 334 73.11 -42.87 65.03
N ASN A 335 72.50 -42.14 65.95
CA ASN A 335 72.86 -42.19 67.37
C ASN A 335 72.65 -43.57 67.98
N LEU A 336 71.53 -44.24 67.67
CA LEU A 336 71.28 -45.61 68.11
C LEU A 336 72.33 -46.57 67.57
N ASN A 337 72.66 -46.48 66.28
CA ASN A 337 73.71 -47.29 65.65
C ASN A 337 75.08 -47.06 66.33
N LYS A 338 75.42 -45.81 66.63
CA LYS A 338 76.63 -45.45 67.37
C LYS A 338 76.64 -46.08 68.77
N CYS A 339 75.53 -46.00 69.51
CA CYS A 339 75.40 -46.65 70.82
C CYS A 339 75.52 -48.19 70.72
N VAL A 340 74.94 -48.81 69.71
CA VAL A 340 75.06 -50.26 69.47
C VAL A 340 76.50 -50.66 69.17
N LEU A 341 77.21 -49.89 68.34
CA LEU A 341 78.63 -50.12 68.05
C LEU A 341 79.50 -49.97 69.30
N GLU A 342 79.27 -48.91 70.09
CA GLU A 342 79.99 -48.72 71.35
C GLU A 342 79.70 -49.86 72.34
N LYS A 343 78.45 -50.30 72.46
CA LYS A 343 78.09 -51.47 73.29
C LYS A 343 78.83 -52.74 72.84
N LYS A 344 78.95 -53.00 71.53
CA LYS A 344 79.72 -54.13 70.99
C LYS A 344 81.19 -54.01 71.37
N LYS A 345 81.80 -52.83 71.15
CA LYS A 345 83.19 -52.56 71.52
C LYS A 345 83.44 -52.79 73.02
N GLN A 346 82.56 -52.30 73.89
CA GLN A 346 82.65 -52.53 75.34
C GLN A 346 82.51 -54.01 75.69
N HIS A 347 81.61 -54.73 75.02
CA HIS A 347 81.45 -56.18 75.21
C HIS A 347 82.73 -56.95 74.81
N ASP A 348 83.35 -56.60 73.68
CA ASP A 348 84.61 -57.20 73.23
C ASP A 348 85.75 -56.93 74.23
N ILE A 349 85.85 -55.70 74.75
CA ILE A 349 86.80 -55.35 75.82
C ILE A 349 86.55 -56.19 77.07
N LEU A 350 85.29 -56.35 77.50
CA LEU A 350 84.94 -57.18 78.65
C LEU A 350 85.32 -58.64 78.44
N ILE A 351 85.08 -59.20 77.25
CA ILE A 351 85.50 -60.56 76.89
C ILE A 351 87.03 -60.68 77.00
N GLN A 352 87.78 -59.74 76.42
CA GLN A 352 89.26 -59.73 76.51
C GLN A 352 89.75 -59.63 77.96
N LYS A 353 89.12 -58.78 78.79
CA LYS A 353 89.47 -58.66 80.21
C LYS A 353 89.15 -59.93 80.98
N GLN A 354 88.03 -60.58 80.66
CA GLN A 354 87.66 -61.85 81.27
C GLN A 354 88.63 -62.98 80.90
N THR A 355 89.05 -63.09 79.64
CA THR A 355 90.05 -64.08 79.22
C THR A 355 91.44 -63.81 79.79
N GLN A 356 91.83 -62.53 79.92
CA GLN A 356 93.05 -62.13 80.62
C GLN A 356 93.00 -62.56 82.10
N LYS A 357 91.91 -62.23 82.80
CA LYS A 357 91.68 -62.64 84.20
C LYS A 357 91.76 -64.16 84.37
N ASP A 358 91.11 -64.93 83.50
CA ASP A 358 91.12 -66.40 83.58
C ASP A 358 92.51 -66.99 83.29
N THR A 359 93.32 -66.31 82.49
CA THR A 359 94.73 -66.68 82.25
C THR A 359 95.60 -66.36 83.45
N GLU A 360 95.46 -65.17 84.03
CA GLU A 360 96.15 -64.78 85.27
C GLU A 360 95.76 -65.70 86.43
N LEU A 361 94.49 -66.07 86.57
CA LEU A 361 94.02 -67.01 87.60
C LEU A 361 94.58 -68.42 87.41
N ARG A 362 94.72 -68.90 86.16
CA ARG A 362 95.43 -70.15 85.88
C ARG A 362 96.91 -70.07 86.24
N ASN A 363 97.56 -68.94 85.97
CA ASN A 363 98.95 -68.71 86.36
C ASN A 363 99.13 -68.62 87.88
N LEU A 364 98.22 -67.95 88.58
CA LEU A 364 98.21 -67.88 90.05
C LEU A 364 98.08 -69.27 90.65
N LYS A 365 97.14 -70.11 90.17
CA LYS A 365 97.01 -71.50 90.62
C LYS A 365 98.28 -72.32 90.39
N LYS A 366 98.99 -72.11 89.26
CA LYS A 366 100.29 -72.76 89.02
C LYS A 366 101.33 -72.30 90.05
N MET A 367 101.41 -71.00 90.33
CA MET A 367 102.33 -70.43 91.32
C MET A 367 101.99 -70.90 92.75
N GLU A 368 100.71 -70.98 93.12
CA GLU A 368 100.26 -71.54 94.39
C GLU A 368 100.65 -73.02 94.54
N LEU A 369 100.51 -73.83 93.48
CA LEU A 369 100.97 -75.22 93.48
C LEU A 369 102.50 -75.32 93.65
N GLN A 370 103.26 -74.48 92.93
CA GLN A 370 104.72 -74.41 93.09
C GLN A 370 105.11 -73.98 94.51
N LEU A 371 104.43 -72.97 95.06
CA LEU A 371 104.64 -72.51 96.43
C LEU A 371 104.36 -73.62 97.45
N ASN A 372 103.27 -74.37 97.29
CA ASN A 372 102.95 -75.51 98.14
C ASN A 372 104.01 -76.62 98.04
N MET A 373 104.54 -76.90 96.85
CA MET A 373 105.67 -77.82 96.68
C MET A 373 106.92 -77.32 97.43
N ILE A 374 107.25 -76.03 97.31
CA ILE A 374 108.38 -75.41 98.04
C ILE A 374 108.15 -75.47 99.56
N TYR A 375 106.94 -75.19 100.05
CA TYR A 375 106.60 -75.33 101.46
C TYR A 375 106.75 -76.78 101.95
N GLY A 376 106.30 -77.76 101.16
CA GLY A 376 106.51 -79.18 101.46
C GLY A 376 107.99 -79.56 101.55
N SER A 377 108.80 -79.10 100.59
CA SER A 377 110.26 -79.27 100.60
C SER A 377 110.91 -78.58 101.79
N LEU A 378 110.48 -77.37 102.14
CA LEU A 378 110.98 -76.63 103.30
C LEU A 378 110.68 -77.36 104.61
N GLU A 379 109.49 -77.93 104.76
CA GLU A 379 109.13 -78.70 105.95
C GLU A 379 109.93 -80.00 106.04
N GLN A 380 110.18 -80.65 104.90
CA GLN A 380 111.12 -81.78 104.81
C GLN A 380 112.53 -81.37 105.24
N ASP A 381 113.04 -80.23 104.76
CA ASP A 381 114.35 -79.71 105.12
C ASP A 381 114.43 -79.30 106.60
N LYS A 382 113.39 -78.70 107.18
CA LYS A 382 113.31 -78.45 108.62
C LYS A 382 113.37 -79.75 109.43
N SER A 383 112.68 -80.81 108.99
CA SER A 383 112.73 -82.12 109.65
C SER A 383 114.13 -82.76 109.55
N ARG A 384 114.79 -82.64 108.38
CA ARG A 384 116.18 -83.05 108.18
C ARG A 384 117.13 -82.23 109.05
N HIS A 385 116.97 -80.92 109.11
CA HIS A 385 117.76 -80.03 109.95
C HIS A 385 117.59 -80.37 111.43
N LYS A 386 116.37 -80.66 111.90
CA LYS A 386 116.13 -81.09 113.29
C LYS A 386 116.84 -82.41 113.60
N ARG A 387 116.86 -83.36 112.66
CA ARG A 387 117.61 -84.62 112.77
C ARG A 387 119.12 -84.37 112.79
N LEU A 388 119.64 -83.62 111.83
CA LEU A 388 121.06 -83.23 111.74
C LEU A 388 121.51 -82.41 112.95
N LYS A 389 120.64 -81.57 113.52
CA LYS A 389 120.93 -80.81 114.74
C LYS A 389 121.09 -81.73 115.94
N LEU A 390 120.23 -82.74 116.10
CA LEU A 390 120.38 -83.77 117.13
C LEU A 390 121.66 -84.60 116.91
N GLU A 391 122.02 -84.87 115.66
CA GLU A 391 123.26 -85.57 115.27
C GLU A 391 124.51 -84.71 115.55
N ALA A 392 124.45 -83.40 115.27
CA ALA A 392 125.51 -82.44 115.59
C ALA A 392 125.65 -82.20 117.10
N GLU A 393 124.57 -82.16 117.86
CA GLU A 393 124.58 -82.09 119.33
C GLU A 393 125.17 -83.38 119.95
N ALA A 394 125.09 -84.53 119.28
CA ALA A 394 125.78 -85.76 119.66
C ALA A 394 127.29 -85.74 119.34
N ILE A 395 127.70 -85.10 118.24
CA ILE A 395 129.11 -84.94 117.83
C ILE A 395 129.84 -83.85 118.65
N CYS A 396 129.13 -82.81 119.11
CA CYS A 396 129.71 -81.72 119.91
C CYS A 396 130.20 -82.14 121.31
N LYS A 397 129.84 -83.32 121.82
CA LYS A 397 130.37 -83.83 123.10
C LYS A 397 131.79 -84.42 123.00
N SER A 398 132.37 -84.57 121.80
CA SER A 398 133.74 -85.10 121.61
C SER A 398 134.77 -84.08 121.08
N ASN A 399 134.43 -82.79 120.91
CA ASN A 399 135.24 -81.86 120.11
C ASN A 399 135.85 -80.65 120.84
N GLY A 400 135.91 -80.67 122.17
CA GLY A 400 136.63 -79.66 122.96
C GLY A 400 138.14 -79.59 122.70
N VAL A 401 138.73 -80.65 122.13
CA VAL A 401 140.18 -80.79 121.94
C VAL A 401 140.68 -80.19 120.60
N LEU A 402 139.80 -79.85 119.64
CA LEU A 402 140.19 -79.35 118.31
C LEU A 402 140.18 -77.81 118.15
N LEU A 403 139.75 -77.05 119.18
CA LEU A 403 139.56 -75.60 119.07
C LEU A 403 140.87 -74.80 119.02
N GLU A 404 141.94 -75.28 119.66
CA GLU A 404 143.22 -74.56 119.71
C GLU A 404 143.99 -74.59 118.36
N ARG A 405 143.79 -75.62 117.52
CA ARG A 405 144.51 -75.77 116.25
C ARG A 405 144.03 -74.83 115.12
N ARG A 406 142.86 -74.21 115.29
CA ARG A 406 142.19 -73.39 114.26
C ARG A 406 142.53 -71.89 114.32
N GLN A 407 143.09 -71.40 115.43
CA GLN A 407 143.50 -69.99 115.54
C GLN A 407 144.75 -69.65 114.72
N GLU A 408 145.57 -70.65 114.34
CA GLU A 408 146.83 -70.45 113.60
C GLU A 408 146.61 -70.18 112.10
N LEU A 409 145.59 -70.80 111.47
CA LEU A 409 145.34 -70.73 110.02
C LEU A 409 144.58 -69.46 109.55
N GLN A 410 143.98 -68.70 110.48
CA GLN A 410 143.19 -67.49 110.15
C GLN A 410 144.07 -66.30 109.72
N LYS A 411 145.38 -66.32 110.00
CA LYS A 411 146.31 -65.24 109.61
C LYS A 411 146.70 -65.26 108.13
N GLU A 412 146.52 -66.38 107.40
CA GLU A 412 146.96 -66.52 106.00
C GLU A 412 145.94 -65.98 104.97
N ILE A 413 144.65 -65.92 105.32
CA ILE A 413 143.55 -65.60 104.39
C ILE A 413 143.42 -64.09 104.08
N GLU A 414 143.99 -63.21 104.90
CA GLU A 414 143.93 -61.74 104.70
C GLU A 414 144.77 -61.24 103.50
N MET A 415 145.75 -61.99 103.00
CA MET A 415 146.59 -61.54 101.87
C MET A 415 145.93 -61.70 100.50
N THR A 416 145.03 -62.68 100.33
CA THR A 416 144.50 -63.07 99.02
C THR A 416 143.34 -62.20 98.54
N LYS A 417 142.83 -61.30 99.40
CA LYS A 417 141.69 -60.42 99.09
C LYS A 417 142.03 -59.19 98.24
N ARG A 418 143.30 -58.91 97.93
CA ARG A 418 143.73 -57.65 97.25
C ARG A 418 143.89 -57.72 95.73
N SER A 419 143.70 -58.87 95.06
CA SER A 419 144.04 -59.05 93.63
C SER A 419 142.85 -59.19 92.67
N LEU A 420 141.60 -59.00 93.12
CA LEU A 420 140.39 -59.25 92.32
C LEU A 420 139.60 -57.96 92.07
N ALA A 421 140.28 -56.93 91.57
CA ALA A 421 139.68 -55.64 91.24
C ALA A 421 140.25 -55.12 89.91
N GLU A 422 139.88 -55.76 88.80
CA GLU A 422 140.10 -55.25 87.43
C GLU A 422 139.23 -56.01 86.40
N GLN A 423 138.35 -55.26 85.68
CA GLN A 423 137.95 -55.40 84.26
C GLN A 423 136.44 -55.60 83.88
N GLU A 424 135.92 -54.62 83.11
CA GLU A 424 134.55 -54.44 82.54
C GLU A 424 134.64 -53.77 81.13
N ILE A 425 133.66 -53.98 80.19
CA ILE A 425 133.09 -53.09 79.10
C ILE A 425 132.56 -53.82 77.81
N ILE A 426 131.50 -53.27 77.16
CA ILE A 426 130.75 -53.65 75.92
C ILE A 426 130.79 -52.51 74.84
N SER A 427 130.82 -52.81 73.51
CA SER A 427 130.31 -51.98 72.37
C SER A 427 130.40 -52.68 70.98
N ASP A 428 129.28 -52.87 70.25
CA ASP A 428 129.19 -53.22 68.79
C ASP A 428 127.76 -53.06 68.19
N VAL A 429 126.71 -53.07 69.01
CA VAL A 429 125.29 -53.09 68.57
C VAL A 429 124.78 -51.73 68.05
N ASP A 430 125.29 -50.62 68.55
CA ASP A 430 124.76 -49.28 68.26
C ASP A 430 125.09 -48.78 66.83
N ALA A 431 126.14 -49.32 66.20
CA ALA A 431 126.55 -48.92 64.84
C ALA A 431 125.63 -49.46 63.74
N HIS A 432 125.03 -50.65 63.93
CA HIS A 432 124.14 -51.25 62.93
C HIS A 432 122.76 -50.60 62.88
N MET A 433 122.23 -50.16 64.03
CA MET A 433 120.91 -49.52 64.11
C MET A 433 120.83 -48.21 63.31
N LEU A 434 121.92 -47.46 63.22
CA LEU A 434 121.94 -46.17 62.50
C LEU A 434 121.89 -46.34 60.98
N GLN A 435 122.45 -47.43 60.46
CA GLN A 435 122.54 -47.67 59.01
C GLN A 435 121.19 -48.11 58.41
N ASP A 436 120.38 -48.85 59.18
CA ASP A 436 119.04 -49.27 58.77
C ASP A 436 118.07 -48.08 58.68
N CYS A 437 118.17 -47.10 59.58
CA CYS A 437 117.31 -45.90 59.55
C CYS A 437 117.49 -45.04 58.29
N ILE A 438 118.71 -44.93 57.76
CA ILE A 438 119.00 -44.14 56.55
C ILE A 438 118.39 -44.78 55.29
N ALA A 439 118.37 -46.12 55.23
CA ALA A 439 117.78 -46.84 54.10
C ALA A 439 116.25 -46.67 54.05
N GLU A 440 115.59 -46.68 55.22
CA GLU A 440 114.15 -46.50 55.35
C GLU A 440 113.70 -45.09 54.90
N GLU A 441 114.45 -44.04 55.29
CA GLU A 441 114.15 -42.65 54.90
C GLU A 441 114.19 -42.45 53.37
N GLY A 442 115.17 -43.06 52.70
CA GLY A 442 115.30 -42.99 51.24
C GLY A 442 114.15 -43.68 50.48
N GLN A 443 113.55 -44.72 51.06
CA GLN A 443 112.39 -45.40 50.48
C GLN A 443 111.13 -44.55 50.60
N LEU A 444 110.89 -43.96 51.77
CA LEU A 444 109.74 -43.08 52.02
C LEU A 444 109.73 -41.84 51.11
N PHE A 445 110.89 -41.26 50.81
CA PHE A 445 110.98 -40.12 49.90
C PHE A 445 110.55 -40.46 48.46
N LYS A 446 110.90 -41.65 47.95
CA LYS A 446 110.48 -42.11 46.60
C LYS A 446 108.97 -42.33 46.54
N GLU A 447 108.38 -42.85 47.61
CA GLU A 447 106.92 -43.01 47.73
C GLU A 447 106.22 -41.65 47.76
N GLN A 448 106.77 -40.67 48.49
CA GLN A 448 106.23 -39.31 48.53
C GLN A 448 106.20 -38.64 47.15
N GLU A 449 107.28 -38.74 46.37
CA GLU A 449 107.33 -38.19 45.01
C GLU A 449 106.34 -38.88 44.06
N LYS A 450 106.14 -40.20 44.19
CA LYS A 450 105.12 -40.93 43.44
C LYS A 450 103.71 -40.42 43.77
N CYS A 451 103.39 -40.22 45.06
CA CYS A 451 102.11 -39.66 45.47
C CYS A 451 101.88 -38.23 44.95
N ARG A 452 102.93 -37.38 44.90
CA ARG A 452 102.84 -36.03 44.32
C ARG A 452 102.53 -36.04 42.83
N ALA A 453 103.14 -36.95 42.07
CA ALA A 453 102.87 -37.11 40.64
C ALA A 453 101.42 -37.57 40.39
N GLU A 454 100.93 -38.52 41.20
CA GLU A 454 99.54 -38.99 41.13
C GLU A 454 98.54 -37.88 41.46
N LEU A 455 98.79 -37.09 42.51
CA LEU A 455 97.96 -35.93 42.87
C LEU A 455 97.89 -34.90 41.74
N SER A 456 99.01 -34.63 41.07
CA SER A 456 99.06 -33.70 39.93
C SER A 456 98.22 -34.20 38.75
N LYS A 457 98.26 -35.51 38.47
CA LYS A 457 97.43 -36.16 37.45
C LYS A 457 95.94 -36.09 37.79
N LEU A 458 95.58 -36.34 39.05
CA LEU A 458 94.20 -36.23 39.54
C LEU A 458 93.67 -34.79 39.48
N ALA A 459 94.49 -33.80 39.82
CA ALA A 459 94.13 -32.39 39.73
C ALA A 459 93.82 -31.98 38.28
N HIS A 460 94.66 -32.40 37.33
CA HIS A 460 94.44 -32.15 35.91
C HIS A 460 93.16 -32.82 35.39
N LEU A 461 92.90 -34.08 35.76
CA LEU A 461 91.67 -34.78 35.39
C LEU A 461 90.42 -34.10 35.96
N THR A 462 90.51 -33.60 37.20
CA THR A 462 89.41 -32.87 37.85
C THR A 462 89.11 -31.58 37.10
N TRP A 463 90.14 -30.82 36.73
CA TRP A 463 90.00 -29.61 35.91
C TRP A 463 89.32 -29.91 34.56
N LEU A 464 89.79 -30.93 33.82
CA LEU A 464 89.15 -31.36 32.57
C LEU A 464 87.68 -31.74 32.76
N LYS A 465 87.32 -32.41 33.87
CA LYS A 465 85.93 -32.78 34.16
C LYS A 465 85.05 -31.58 34.48
N VAL A 466 85.59 -30.55 35.13
CA VAL A 466 84.89 -29.29 35.37
C VAL A 466 84.63 -28.57 34.05
N GLU A 467 85.63 -28.45 33.17
CA GLU A 467 85.46 -27.85 31.85
C GLU A 467 84.46 -28.61 30.97
N GLU A 468 84.50 -29.94 30.98
CA GLU A 468 83.54 -30.78 30.26
C GLU A 468 82.10 -30.56 30.77
N LYS A 469 81.92 -30.43 32.09
CA LYS A 469 80.61 -30.13 32.69
C LYS A 469 80.12 -28.73 32.31
N GLU A 470 81.01 -27.75 32.37
CA GLU A 470 80.73 -26.36 31.99
C GLU A 470 80.32 -26.26 30.51
N GLN A 471 81.06 -26.94 29.63
CA GLN A 471 80.76 -27.01 28.20
C GLN A 471 79.40 -27.68 27.94
N LYS A 472 79.14 -28.83 28.55
CA LYS A 472 77.83 -29.51 28.45
C LYS A 472 76.69 -28.64 28.98
N SER A 473 76.90 -27.91 30.07
CA SER A 473 75.91 -26.97 30.60
C SER A 473 75.57 -25.86 29.60
N ARG A 474 76.58 -25.26 28.96
CA ARG A 474 76.37 -24.26 27.90
C ARG A 474 75.62 -24.83 26.70
N ASP A 475 75.94 -26.06 26.29
CA ASP A 475 75.27 -26.68 25.14
C ASP A 475 73.82 -27.05 25.46
N VAL A 476 73.53 -27.51 26.68
CA VAL A 476 72.15 -27.70 27.16
C VAL A 476 71.39 -26.38 27.19
N GLN A 477 72.01 -25.29 27.67
CA GLN A 477 71.38 -23.97 27.68
C GLN A 477 71.08 -23.46 26.26
N LYS A 478 72.02 -23.64 25.32
CA LYS A 478 71.81 -23.31 23.90
C LYS A 478 70.65 -24.12 23.30
N ALA A 479 70.61 -25.43 23.54
CA ALA A 479 69.53 -26.30 23.08
C ALA A 479 68.17 -25.91 23.70
N GLN A 480 68.16 -25.53 24.98
CA GLN A 480 66.95 -25.07 25.67
C GLN A 480 66.41 -23.76 25.08
N ILE A 481 67.30 -22.80 24.77
CA ILE A 481 66.92 -21.55 24.10
C ILE A 481 66.37 -21.84 22.69
N GLN A 482 67.02 -22.72 21.93
CA GLN A 482 66.54 -23.14 20.61
C GLN A 482 65.15 -23.79 20.69
N LEU A 483 64.94 -24.70 21.65
CA LEU A 483 63.65 -25.33 21.87
C LEU A 483 62.56 -24.30 22.22
N GLN A 484 62.87 -23.33 23.09
CA GLN A 484 61.93 -22.25 23.42
C GLN A 484 61.57 -21.39 22.19
N ASN A 485 62.53 -21.11 21.32
CA ASN A 485 62.29 -20.37 20.08
C ASN A 485 61.40 -21.17 19.12
N ILE A 486 61.67 -22.46 18.94
CA ILE A 486 60.84 -23.36 18.13
C ILE A 486 59.42 -23.45 18.69
N ILE A 487 59.24 -23.56 20.01
CA ILE A 487 57.91 -23.56 20.65
C ILE A 487 57.16 -22.26 20.38
N LYS A 488 57.84 -21.10 20.47
CA LYS A 488 57.24 -19.79 20.15
C LYS A 488 56.83 -19.72 18.68
N GLU A 489 57.64 -20.27 17.78
CA GLU A 489 57.33 -20.32 16.35
C GLU A 489 56.15 -21.25 16.04
N ILE A 490 56.09 -22.44 16.64
CA ILE A 490 54.95 -23.35 16.53
C ILE A 490 53.67 -22.64 16.99
N LYS A 491 53.68 -21.98 18.15
CA LYS A 491 52.53 -21.22 18.64
C LYS A 491 52.09 -20.11 17.67
N ARG A 492 53.05 -19.43 17.03
CA ARG A 492 52.77 -18.42 15.99
C ARG A 492 52.13 -19.05 14.76
N LYS A 493 52.67 -20.17 14.28
CA LYS A 493 52.13 -20.92 13.13
C LYS A 493 50.74 -21.49 13.42
N ASP A 494 50.47 -21.94 14.64
CA ASP A 494 49.13 -22.37 15.05
C ASP A 494 48.11 -21.23 15.05
N LEU A 495 48.52 -20.01 15.40
CA LEU A 495 47.68 -18.82 15.26
C LEU A 495 47.39 -18.54 13.79
N GLU A 496 48.41 -18.51 12.92
CA GLU A 496 48.25 -18.34 11.47
C GLU A 496 47.30 -19.40 10.87
N ILE A 497 47.48 -20.68 11.24
CA ILE A 497 46.62 -21.78 10.78
C ILE A 497 45.16 -21.57 11.23
N ARG A 498 44.92 -21.12 12.46
CA ARG A 498 43.56 -20.82 12.95
C ARG A 498 42.92 -19.69 12.14
N GLU A 499 43.67 -18.65 11.82
CA GLU A 499 43.19 -17.56 10.96
C GLU A 499 42.88 -18.05 9.54
N TYR A 500 43.76 -18.83 8.93
CA TYR A 500 43.51 -19.40 7.60
C TYR A 500 42.29 -20.32 7.61
N LYS A 501 42.09 -21.14 8.66
CA LYS A 501 40.87 -21.95 8.82
C LYS A 501 39.62 -21.07 8.93
N LYS A 502 39.68 -19.94 9.65
CA LYS A 502 38.58 -18.98 9.76
C LYS A 502 38.26 -18.36 8.39
N ARG A 503 39.28 -17.90 7.66
CA ARG A 503 39.15 -17.35 6.30
C ARG A 503 38.56 -18.38 5.33
N LYS A 504 39.05 -19.63 5.35
CA LYS A 504 38.52 -20.74 4.54
C LYS A 504 37.01 -20.94 4.79
N ARG A 505 36.58 -20.98 6.05
CA ARG A 505 35.16 -21.11 6.40
C ARG A 505 34.32 -19.94 5.88
N GLN A 506 34.85 -18.72 5.94
CA GLN A 506 34.17 -17.53 5.42
C GLN A 506 34.01 -17.59 3.90
N VAL A 507 35.10 -17.89 3.18
CA VAL A 507 35.08 -18.05 1.72
C VAL A 507 34.13 -19.18 1.32
N GLN A 508 34.12 -20.31 2.03
CA GLN A 508 33.19 -21.40 1.75
C GLN A 508 31.72 -21.00 1.96
N LYS A 509 31.42 -20.19 2.99
CA LYS A 509 30.08 -19.62 3.19
C LYS A 509 29.70 -18.69 2.03
N GLN A 510 30.61 -17.84 1.58
CA GLN A 510 30.40 -16.95 0.43
C GLN A 510 30.15 -17.75 -0.85
N LEU A 511 30.97 -18.77 -1.15
CA LEU A 511 30.79 -19.66 -2.29
C LEU A 511 29.44 -20.38 -2.26
N LYS A 512 29.01 -20.87 -1.09
CA LYS A 512 27.67 -21.47 -0.93
C LYS A 512 26.55 -20.45 -1.18
N GLY A 513 26.76 -19.19 -0.77
CA GLY A 513 25.87 -18.08 -1.10
C GLY A 513 25.79 -17.82 -2.61
N PHE A 514 26.94 -17.75 -3.27
CA PHE A 514 27.02 -17.58 -4.72
C PHE A 514 26.36 -18.74 -5.48
N ALA A 515 26.60 -19.99 -5.08
CA ALA A 515 25.96 -21.15 -5.69
C ALA A 515 24.43 -21.05 -5.63
N LYS A 516 23.87 -20.72 -4.45
CA LYS A 516 22.43 -20.50 -4.29
C LYS A 516 21.90 -19.38 -5.19
N MET A 517 22.67 -18.29 -5.35
CA MET A 517 22.28 -17.18 -6.21
C MET A 517 22.29 -17.59 -7.69
N CYS A 518 23.29 -18.35 -8.13
CA CYS A 518 23.32 -18.94 -9.47
C CYS A 518 22.11 -19.86 -9.71
N ASP A 519 21.73 -20.68 -8.72
CA ASP A 519 20.54 -21.53 -8.83
C ASP A 519 19.26 -20.70 -9.01
N VAL A 520 19.12 -19.59 -8.27
CA VAL A 520 17.98 -18.66 -8.41
C VAL A 520 17.98 -18.00 -9.79
N ILE A 521 19.12 -17.48 -10.24
CA ILE A 521 19.27 -16.88 -11.57
C ILE A 521 18.91 -17.90 -12.66
N GLN A 522 19.35 -19.16 -12.52
CA GLN A 522 19.01 -20.21 -13.47
C GLN A 522 17.52 -20.53 -13.48
N LYS A 523 16.86 -20.57 -12.32
CA LYS A 523 15.40 -20.74 -12.22
C LYS A 523 14.64 -19.59 -12.88
N GLU A 524 15.04 -18.35 -12.62
CA GLU A 524 14.43 -17.16 -13.25
C GLU A 524 14.70 -17.12 -14.76
N ARG A 525 15.92 -17.45 -15.21
CA ARG A 525 16.24 -17.61 -16.63
C ARG A 525 15.31 -18.63 -17.29
N ASN A 526 15.12 -19.80 -16.68
CA ASN A 526 14.23 -20.84 -17.21
C ASN A 526 12.78 -20.36 -17.27
N LYS A 527 12.32 -19.60 -16.27
CA LYS A 527 10.99 -18.98 -16.26
C LYS A 527 10.82 -17.98 -17.42
N CYS A 528 11.81 -17.12 -17.65
CA CYS A 528 11.82 -16.18 -18.78
C CYS A 528 11.82 -16.91 -20.12
N ILE A 529 12.65 -17.95 -20.27
CA ILE A 529 12.68 -18.79 -21.48
C ILE A 529 11.31 -19.42 -21.74
N ASN A 530 10.65 -19.96 -20.71
CA ASN A 530 9.32 -20.54 -20.83
C ASN A 530 8.27 -19.49 -21.26
N LEU A 531 8.33 -18.26 -20.72
CA LEU A 531 7.46 -17.16 -21.13
C LEU A 531 7.70 -16.76 -22.59
N VAL A 532 8.97 -16.68 -23.02
CA VAL A 532 9.33 -16.40 -24.42
C VAL A 532 8.78 -17.47 -25.35
N HIS A 533 8.95 -18.76 -25.03
CA HIS A 533 8.38 -19.84 -25.81
C HIS A 533 6.85 -19.76 -25.89
N ALA A 534 6.17 -19.51 -24.77
CA ALA A 534 4.71 -19.35 -24.74
C ALA A 534 4.23 -18.16 -25.58
N ALA A 535 4.94 -17.02 -25.51
CA ALA A 535 4.63 -15.85 -26.33
C ALA A 535 4.85 -16.13 -27.82
N GLN A 536 5.94 -16.82 -28.17
CA GLN A 536 6.25 -17.19 -29.55
C GLN A 536 5.25 -18.18 -30.13
N GLN A 537 4.76 -19.13 -29.31
CA GLN A 537 3.66 -20.02 -29.68
C GLN A 537 2.36 -19.23 -29.91
N LYS A 538 1.97 -18.33 -29.01
CA LYS A 538 0.78 -17.48 -29.23
C LYS A 538 0.91 -16.61 -30.48
N ALA A 539 2.09 -16.05 -30.74
CA ALA A 539 2.34 -15.26 -31.94
C ALA A 539 2.21 -16.10 -33.22
N SER A 540 2.68 -17.35 -33.22
CA SER A 540 2.51 -18.25 -34.36
C SER A 540 1.06 -18.67 -34.56
N GLU A 541 0.31 -18.92 -33.49
CA GLU A 541 -1.14 -19.17 -33.51
C GLU A 541 -1.91 -17.97 -34.11
N ILE A 542 -1.63 -16.75 -33.64
CA ILE A 542 -2.24 -15.52 -34.18
C ILE A 542 -1.87 -15.34 -35.65
N LYS A 543 -0.60 -15.52 -36.02
CA LYS A 543 -0.15 -15.44 -37.42
C LYS A 543 -0.88 -16.43 -38.31
N ASN A 544 -1.09 -17.67 -37.85
CA ASN A 544 -1.86 -18.68 -38.57
C ASN A 544 -3.34 -18.29 -38.67
N ARG A 545 -3.92 -17.73 -37.61
CA ARG A 545 -5.32 -17.24 -37.62
C ARG A 545 -5.51 -16.06 -38.57
N VAL A 546 -4.57 -15.11 -38.62
CA VAL A 546 -4.56 -14.00 -39.60
C VAL A 546 -4.45 -14.53 -41.03
N LYS A 547 -3.57 -15.52 -41.29
CA LYS A 547 -3.50 -16.17 -42.61
C LYS A 547 -4.82 -16.84 -43.00
N LEU A 548 -5.50 -17.47 -42.04
CA LEU A 548 -6.77 -18.15 -42.27
C LEU A 548 -7.90 -17.16 -42.57
N LEU A 549 -8.01 -16.08 -41.79
CA LEU A 549 -8.92 -14.95 -42.07
C LEU A 549 -8.59 -14.28 -43.41
N GLY A 550 -7.31 -14.12 -43.75
CA GLY A 550 -6.89 -13.60 -45.05
C GLY A 550 -7.40 -14.44 -46.20
N LYS A 551 -7.26 -15.78 -46.09
CA LYS A 551 -7.84 -16.73 -47.06
C LYS A 551 -9.37 -16.66 -47.13
N GLU A 552 -10.06 -16.50 -46.00
CA GLU A 552 -11.51 -16.30 -45.97
C GLU A 552 -11.94 -15.00 -46.67
N VAL A 553 -11.25 -13.89 -46.41
CA VAL A 553 -11.53 -12.60 -47.08
C VAL A 553 -11.27 -12.71 -48.58
N GLU A 554 -10.21 -13.40 -49.00
CA GLU A 554 -9.91 -13.65 -50.41
C GLU A 554 -10.97 -14.53 -51.07
N ASN A 555 -11.43 -15.59 -50.40
CA ASN A 555 -12.56 -16.41 -50.84
C ASN A 555 -13.86 -15.59 -50.96
N LEU A 556 -14.16 -14.74 -49.98
CA LEU A 556 -15.32 -13.86 -50.01
C LEU A 556 -15.23 -12.84 -51.16
N ARG A 557 -14.06 -12.22 -51.38
CA ARG A 557 -13.82 -11.35 -52.55
C ARG A 557 -14.03 -12.09 -53.86
N ASN A 558 -13.47 -13.29 -54.00
CA ASN A 558 -13.65 -14.12 -55.20
C ASN A 558 -15.13 -14.49 -55.42
N THR A 559 -15.88 -14.71 -54.33
CA THR A 559 -17.34 -15.00 -54.37
C THR A 559 -18.15 -13.77 -54.80
N VAL A 560 -17.76 -12.56 -54.38
CA VAL A 560 -18.40 -11.31 -54.82
C VAL A 560 -18.10 -11.06 -56.30
N ILE A 561 -16.84 -11.19 -56.73
CA ILE A 561 -16.43 -11.00 -58.13
C ILE A 561 -17.11 -12.00 -59.08
N THR A 562 -17.39 -13.23 -58.61
CA THR A 562 -18.12 -14.23 -59.39
C THR A 562 -19.63 -14.05 -59.39
N LYS A 563 -20.19 -13.22 -58.50
CA LYS A 563 -21.62 -12.84 -58.50
C LYS A 563 -21.91 -11.56 -59.30
N GLU A 564 -20.90 -10.76 -59.59
CA GLU A 564 -20.99 -9.53 -60.40
C GLU A 564 -20.73 -9.76 -61.91
N ARG A 565 -20.49 -11.00 -62.32
CA ARG A 565 -20.48 -11.48 -63.72
C ARG A 565 -21.70 -12.34 -63.97
#